data_AF-A0A973FWQ4-F1
#
_entry.id   AF-A0A973FWQ4-F1
#
_cell.length_a   1.000
_cell.length_b   1.000
_cell.length_c   1.000
_cell.angle_alpha   90.00
_cell.angle_beta   90.00
_cell.angle_gamma   90.00
#
_symmetry.space_group_name_H-M   'P 1'
#
loop_
_entity.id
_entity.type
_entity.pdbx_description
1 polymer ?
#
loop_
_entity_poly.entity_id
_entity_poly.type
_entity_poly.pdbx_seq_one_letter_code
_entity_poly.pdbx_strand_id
1 'polypeptide(L)'
;KNLTAISTIASISTMVGLLGTTLGMIRAFAAMATSGAPDAVQLSLGISEALFNTALGIVGGIMGIVTYNIFTSRVDKFSYMIDEAAFYIIQTLGTGKTGN
;
A
#
# COMPACT_ATOMS: atom_id res chain seq x y z
N LYS A 1 12.92 6.47 7.33
CA LYS A 1 11.89 6.65 8.38
C LYS A 1 10.46 6.79 7.85
N ASN A 2 10.20 7.53 6.74
CA ASN A 2 8.83 7.71 6.23
C ASN A 2 8.33 6.60 5.27
N LEU A 3 9.18 5.64 4.91
CA LEU A 3 8.82 4.55 4.00
C LEU A 3 7.77 3.62 4.60
N THR A 4 7.87 3.33 5.91
CA THR A 4 6.90 2.49 6.61
C THR A 4 5.48 3.05 6.52
N ALA A 5 5.33 4.38 6.58
CA ALA A 5 4.02 5.03 6.45
C ALA A 5 3.36 4.76 5.09
N ILE A 6 4.13 4.69 3.99
CA ILE A 6 3.59 4.40 2.65
C ILE A 6 3.09 2.95 2.59
N SER A 7 3.85 2.00 3.13
CA SER A 7 3.44 0.59 3.22
C SER A 7 2.17 0.42 4.06
N THR A 8 2.07 1.14 5.18
CA THR A 8 0.88 1.13 6.03
C THR A 8 -0.33 1.72 5.30
N ILE A 9 -0.17 2.85 4.60
CA ILE A 9 -1.26 3.47 3.81
C ILE A 9 -1.73 2.54 2.69
N ALA A 10 -0.81 1.87 1.99
CA ALA A 10 -1.14 0.89 0.97
C ALA A 10 -2.02 -0.25 1.54
N SER A 11 -1.64 -0.77 2.71
CA SER A 11 -2.38 -1.84 3.39
C SER A 11 -3.75 -1.37 3.88
N ILE A 12 -3.83 -0.16 4.46
CA ILE A 12 -5.09 0.45 4.89
C ILE A 12 -6.02 0.69 3.69
N SER A 13 -5.50 1.14 2.55
CA SER A 13 -6.30 1.35 1.33
C SER A 13 -7.04 0.08 0.89
N THR A 14 -6.37 -1.07 0.93
CA THR A 14 -6.98 -2.36 0.57
C THR A 14 -8.04 -2.77 1.59
N MET A 15 -7.78 -2.56 2.88
CA MET A 15 -8.75 -2.82 3.96
C MET A 15 -9.99 -1.92 3.84
N VAL A 16 -9.83 -0.66 3.47
CA VAL A 16 -10.95 0.27 3.22
C VAL A 16 -11.78 -0.18 2.01
N GLY A 17 -11.13 -0.66 0.94
CA GLY A 17 -11.81 -1.27 -0.21
C GLY A 17 -12.69 -2.46 0.21
N LEU A 18 -12.13 -3.36 1.02
CA LEU A 18 -12.83 -4.52 1.56
C LEU A 18 -14.00 -4.12 2.49
N LEU A 19 -13.83 -3.06 3.28
CA LEU A 19 -14.88 -2.54 4.14
C LEU A 19 -16.06 -1.96 3.35
N GLY A 20 -15.81 -1.26 2.23
CA GLY A 20 -16.93 -0.79 1.41
C GLY A 20 -17.67 -1.93 0.68
N THR A 21 -17.00 -3.04 0.34
CA THR A 21 -17.70 -4.25 -0.14
C THR A 21 -18.66 -4.81 0.90
N THR A 22 -18.24 -4.92 2.16
CA THR A 22 -19.11 -5.47 3.22
C THR A 22 -20.30 -4.57 3.46
N LEU A 23 -20.11 -3.24 3.47
CA LEU A 23 -21.18 -2.26 3.57
C LEU A 23 -22.15 -2.30 2.37
N GLY A 24 -21.63 -2.41 1.14
CA GLY A 24 -22.45 -2.53 -0.08
C GLY A 24 -23.33 -3.77 -0.06
N MET A 25 -22.77 -4.93 0.32
CA MET A 25 -23.52 -6.18 0.46
C MET A 25 -24.59 -6.09 1.56
N ILE A 26 -24.29 -5.46 2.70
CA ILE A 26 -25.28 -5.23 3.78
C ILE A 26 -26.46 -4.41 3.25
N ARG A 27 -26.19 -3.33 2.50
CA ARG A 27 -27.26 -2.48 1.91
C ARG A 27 -28.08 -3.25 0.88
N ALA A 28 -27.44 -4.07 0.05
CA ALA A 28 -28.12 -4.91 -0.96
C ALA A 28 -29.10 -5.91 -0.32
N PHE A 29 -28.67 -6.58 0.76
CA PHE A 29 -29.53 -7.52 1.49
C PHE A 29 -30.61 -6.81 2.31
N ALA A 30 -30.33 -5.63 2.89
CA ALA A 30 -31.32 -4.83 3.60
C ALA A 30 -32.43 -4.33 2.66
N ALA A 31 -32.08 -3.89 1.44
CA ALA A 31 -33.04 -3.49 0.42
C ALA A 31 -33.97 -4.67 0.07
N MET A 32 -33.41 -5.86 -0.16
CA MET A 32 -34.18 -7.07 -0.46
C MET A 32 -35.13 -7.47 0.68
N ALA A 33 -34.71 -7.34 1.93
CA ALA A 33 -35.54 -7.64 3.10
C ALA A 33 -36.75 -6.69 3.24
N THR A 34 -36.65 -5.47 2.70
CA THR A 34 -37.70 -4.44 2.79
C THR A 34 -38.70 -4.52 1.62
N SER A 35 -38.28 -5.06 0.46
CA SER A 35 -39.05 -5.03 -0.78
C SER A 35 -40.15 -6.10 -0.89
N GLY A 36 -40.25 -7.08 0.02
CA GLY A 36 -41.30 -8.12 0.02
C GLY A 36 -41.28 -9.11 -1.15
N ALA A 37 -40.68 -8.76 -2.28
CA ALA A 37 -40.38 -9.58 -3.45
C ALA A 37 -38.89 -9.44 -3.82
N PRO A 38 -38.25 -10.48 -4.39
CA PRO A 38 -36.84 -10.42 -4.75
C PRO A 38 -36.64 -9.46 -5.93
N ASP A 39 -36.28 -8.22 -5.62
CA ASP A 39 -35.86 -7.22 -6.61
C ASP A 39 -34.40 -7.50 -7.02
N ALA A 40 -34.25 -8.42 -7.98
CA ALA A 40 -32.96 -8.86 -8.50
C ALA A 40 -32.12 -7.70 -9.07
N VAL A 41 -32.76 -6.62 -9.53
CA VAL A 41 -32.08 -5.44 -10.06
C VAL A 41 -31.35 -4.70 -8.94
N GLN A 42 -32.04 -4.41 -7.83
CA GLN A 42 -31.44 -3.77 -6.65
C GLN A 42 -30.28 -4.59 -6.06
N LEU A 43 -30.44 -5.91 -5.97
CA LEU A 43 -29.36 -6.79 -5.53
C LEU A 43 -28.14 -6.70 -6.45
N SER A 44 -28.36 -6.77 -7.77
CA SER A 44 -27.29 -6.71 -8.76
C SER A 44 -26.51 -5.38 -8.70
N LEU A 45 -27.21 -4.27 -8.43
CA LEU A 45 -26.61 -2.95 -8.25
C LEU A 45 -25.73 -2.90 -7.01
N GLY A 46 -26.22 -3.40 -5.87
CA GLY A 46 -25.45 -3.43 -4.63
C GLY A 46 -24.19 -4.31 -4.72
N ILE A 47 -24.27 -5.43 -5.45
CA ILE A 47 -23.09 -6.27 -5.74
C ILE A 47 -22.11 -5.53 -6.66
N SER A 48 -22.60 -4.83 -7.68
CA SER A 48 -21.76 -4.06 -8.60
C SER A 48 -21.01 -2.93 -7.89
N GLU A 49 -21.70 -2.19 -7.01
CA GLU A 49 -21.09 -1.12 -6.22
C GLU A 49 -20.03 -1.67 -5.25
N ALA A 50 -20.33 -2.82 -4.63
CA ALA A 50 -19.37 -3.54 -3.79
C ALA A 50 -18.10 -3.90 -4.59
N LEU A 51 -18.24 -4.54 -5.76
CA LEU A 51 -17.10 -4.91 -6.62
C LEU A 51 -16.28 -3.70 -7.06
N PHE A 52 -16.92 -2.57 -7.38
CA PHE A 52 -16.23 -1.34 -7.75
C PHE A 52 -15.37 -0.79 -6.60
N ASN A 53 -15.88 -0.82 -5.37
CA ASN A 53 -15.14 -0.34 -4.20
C ASN A 53 -13.91 -1.22 -3.88
N THR A 54 -14.00 -2.54 -4.12
CA THR A 54 -12.83 -3.44 -4.04
C THR A 54 -11.80 -3.12 -5.11
N ALA A 55 -12.23 -2.90 -6.36
CA ALA A 55 -11.32 -2.56 -7.44
C ALA A 55 -10.52 -1.29 -7.12
N LEU A 56 -11.18 -0.25 -6.59
CA LEU A 56 -10.51 0.98 -6.14
C LEU A 56 -9.53 0.73 -4.99
N GLY A 57 -9.92 -0.07 -3.98
CA GLY A 57 -9.03 -0.41 -2.86
C GLY A 57 -7.76 -1.16 -3.30
N ILE A 58 -7.89 -2.10 -4.24
CA ILE A 58 -6.77 -2.85 -4.81
C ILE A 58 -5.87 -1.92 -5.64
N VAL A 59 -6.44 -1.06 -6.49
CA VAL A 59 -5.67 -0.10 -7.29
C VAL A 59 -4.87 0.85 -6.38
N GLY A 60 -5.49 1.38 -5.33
CA GLY A 60 -4.82 2.20 -4.32
C GLY A 60 -3.68 1.46 -3.61
N GLY A 61 -3.91 0.20 -3.22
CA GLY A 61 -2.90 -0.67 -2.61
C GLY A 61 -1.71 -0.94 -3.54
N ILE A 62 -1.95 -1.28 -4.80
CA ILE A 62 -0.90 -1.50 -5.81
C ILE A 62 -0.03 -0.24 -5.97
N MET A 63 -0.66 0.92 -6.15
CA MET A 63 0.07 2.19 -6.31
C MET A 63 0.93 2.51 -5.08
N GLY A 64 0.42 2.21 -3.87
CA GLY A 64 1.17 2.38 -2.63
C GLY A 64 2.39 1.45 -2.53
N ILE A 65 2.25 0.17 -2.90
CA ILE A 65 3.35 -0.82 -2.88
C ILE A 65 4.43 -0.47 -3.92
N VAL A 66 4.03 -0.08 -5.13
CA VAL A 66 4.96 0.33 -6.19
C VAL A 66 5.79 1.53 -5.72
N THR A 67 5.12 2.55 -5.15
CA THR A 67 5.78 3.74 -4.64
C THR A 67 6.74 3.39 -3.49
N TYR A 68 6.31 2.55 -2.55
CA TYR A 68 7.15 2.06 -1.45
C TYR A 68 8.43 1.38 -1.96
N ASN A 69 8.32 0.50 -2.97
CA ASN A 69 9.47 -0.19 -3.55
C ASN A 69 10.47 0.81 -4.18
N ILE A 70 9.98 1.74 -5.00
CA ILE A 70 10.85 2.73 -5.67
C ILE A 70 11.61 3.58 -4.66
N PHE A 71 10.93 4.06 -3.61
CA PHE A 71 11.57 4.85 -2.56
C PHE A 71 12.53 4.02 -1.72
N THR A 72 12.21 2.76 -1.41
CA THR A 72 13.09 1.86 -0.64
C THR A 72 14.40 1.63 -1.40
N SER A 73 14.32 1.26 -2.69
CA SER A 73 15.50 1.06 -3.52
C SER A 73 16.37 2.31 -3.66
N ARG A 74 15.79 3.53 -3.62
CA ARG A 74 16.57 4.77 -3.59
C ARG A 74 17.28 4.99 -2.27
N VAL A 75 16.63 4.68 -1.15
CA VAL A 75 17.25 4.79 0.18
C VAL A 75 18.38 3.79 0.34
N ASP A 76 18.22 2.54 -0.13
CA ASP A 76 19.27 1.53 -0.05
C ASP A 76 20.52 1.95 -0.83
N LYS A 77 20.34 2.51 -2.04
CA LYS A 77 21.47 3.06 -2.82
C LYS A 77 22.19 4.18 -2.10
N PHE A 78 21.44 5.06 -1.44
CA PHE A 78 22.03 6.17 -0.69
C PHE A 78 22.79 5.66 0.54
N SER A 79 22.25 4.65 1.24
CA SER A 79 22.92 4.02 2.37
C SER A 79 24.22 3.33 1.94
N TYR A 80 24.20 2.64 0.80
CA TYR A 80 25.39 2.01 0.22
C TYR A 80 26.50 3.02 -0.10
N MET A 81 26.15 4.16 -0.69
CA MET A 81 27.11 5.25 -0.95
C MET A 81 27.73 5.81 0.33
N ILE A 82 26.95 5.89 1.42
CA ILE A 82 27.45 6.34 2.72
C ILE A 82 28.47 5.33 3.28
N ASP A 83 28.15 4.04 3.22
CA ASP A 83 29.07 2.99 3.70
C ASP A 83 30.37 2.99 2.90
N GLU A 84 30.30 3.18 1.58
CA GLU A 84 31.47 3.26 0.70
C GLU A 84 32.34 4.50 1.01
N ALA A 85 31.72 5.66 1.23
CA ALA A 85 32.42 6.88 1.63
C ALA A 85 33.07 6.74 3.02
N ALA A 86 32.37 6.11 3.98
CA ALA A 86 32.90 5.84 5.30
C ALA A 86 34.10 4.88 5.24
N PHE A 87 34.00 3.82 4.42
CA PHE A 87 35.09 2.87 4.20
C PHE A 87 36.32 3.58 3.60
N TYR A 88 36.12 4.45 2.60
CA TYR A 88 37.20 5.22 1.98
C TYR A 88 37.90 6.14 2.99
N ILE A 89 37.15 6.81 3.88
CA ILE A 89 37.71 7.66 4.94
C ILE A 89 38.55 6.84 5.93
N ILE A 90 38.03 5.69 6.38
CA ILE A 90 38.73 4.80 7.31
C ILE A 90 40.01 4.26 6.67
N GLN A 91 39.95 3.83 5.41
CA GLN A 91 41.11 3.34 4.68
C GLN A 91 42.17 4.43 4.56
N THR A 92 41.79 5.64 4.15
CA THR A 92 42.71 6.78 3.98
C THR A 92 43.38 7.17 5.30
N LEU A 93 42.61 7.26 6.40
CA LEU A 93 43.13 7.57 7.73
C LEU A 93 43.95 6.42 8.34
N GLY A 94 43.62 5.17 8.02
CA GLY A 94 44.37 3.98 8.42
C GLY A 94 45.73 3.91 7.73
N THR A 95 45.78 4.16 6.42
CA THR A 95 47.05 4.23 5.67
C THR A 95 47.93 5.42 6.10
N GLY A 96 47.33 6.51 6.58
CA GLY A 96 48.08 7.66 7.11
C GLY A 96 48.83 7.37 8.42
N LYS A 97 48.48 6.31 9.16
CA LYS A 97 49.17 5.92 10.40
C LYS A 97 50.32 4.93 10.21
N THR A 98 50.48 4.34 9.03
CA THR A 98 51.56 3.36 8.74
C THR A 98 52.77 3.99 8.02
N GLY A 99 52.74 5.30 7.80
CA GLY A 99 53.77 6.05 7.07
C GLY A 99 54.70 6.92 7.91
N ASN A 100 54.95 6.59 9.18
CA ASN A 100 56.03 7.19 9.98
C ASN A 100 56.79 6.12 10.77
#